data_AF-A0A414PJI4-F1
#
_entry.id   AF-A0A414PJI4-F1
#
_cell.length_a   1.000
_cell.length_b   1.000
_cell.length_c   1.000
_cell.angle_alpha   90.00
_cell.angle_beta   90.00
_cell.angle_gamma   90.00
#
_symmetry.space_group_name_H-M   'P 1'
#
loop_
_entity.id
_entity.type
_entity.pdbx_description
1 polymer ?
#
loop_
_entity_poly.entity_id
_entity_poly.type
_entity_poly.pdbx_seq_one_letter_code
_entity_poly.pdbx_strand_id
1 'polypeptide(L)'
;MNQYNRLLDPKKDIGRYSGTLAIYLLVMTLVTVLWEVLLGLTIAGSLRKDPSQVTEKLNALNVWAGIPYLISIFIGLFLFNAYRKKALYKYDLKQKGRKMTLSVFFILLAFLGFSQVFSSVMTQVIERMFETIGLHSPTPDLGDTIERSWTMLLYAGFFGPITEEFFFRGAGLRGLERYGKIFAIVMTAILFGLFHANFDQLFFASIIGLGFGYIAFEYNIWWAIFYHIFNNFVISQGLHYVAYHVDEGLANWLQIGVLAIGSIVMIVVLATKWPAIKAYIQANKPQPGVFQRALASFWFWFFVLFTILMSIVPYVIPIFQMANLKG
;
A
#
# COMPACT_ATOMS: atom_id res chain seq x y z
N MET A 1 28.03 28.31 6.13
CA MET A 1 28.21 26.93 5.62
C MET A 1 27.90 25.96 6.74
N ASN A 2 26.69 25.42 6.80
CA ASN A 2 26.29 24.50 7.88
C ASN A 2 27.09 23.20 7.77
N GLN A 3 27.84 22.87 8.83
CA GLN A 3 28.51 21.59 9.00
C GLN A 3 27.45 20.48 9.02
N TYR A 4 27.16 19.94 7.84
CA TYR A 4 26.41 18.70 7.71
C TYR A 4 27.25 17.60 8.34
N ASN A 5 26.70 16.89 9.32
CA ASN A 5 27.38 15.77 9.95
C ASN A 5 27.71 14.74 8.84
N ARG A 6 29.00 14.59 8.48
CA ARG A 6 29.47 13.78 7.33
C ARG A 6 29.10 12.30 7.44
N LEU A 7 28.60 11.87 8.59
CA LEU A 7 28.14 10.51 8.89
C LEU A 7 26.70 10.22 8.44
N LEU A 8 25.93 11.25 8.09
CA LEU A 8 24.53 11.15 7.67
C LEU A 8 24.39 11.42 6.16
N ASP A 9 23.91 10.43 5.41
CA ASP A 9 23.74 10.50 3.95
C ASP A 9 22.31 10.11 3.55
N PRO A 10 21.38 11.09 3.54
CA PRO A 10 19.98 10.84 3.19
C PRO A 10 19.83 10.25 1.79
N LYS A 11 20.65 10.68 0.84
CA LYS A 11 20.67 10.21 -0.57
C LYS A 11 20.91 8.71 -0.63
N LYS A 12 21.94 8.26 0.08
CA LYS A 12 22.36 6.86 0.12
C LYS A 12 21.34 5.99 0.84
N ASP A 13 20.81 6.44 1.97
CA ASP A 13 19.89 5.62 2.76
C ASP A 13 18.50 5.52 2.14
N ILE A 14 17.93 6.62 1.62
CA ILE A 14 16.68 6.55 0.86
C ILE A 14 16.85 5.74 -0.42
N GLY A 15 18.01 5.87 -1.08
CA GLY A 15 18.33 5.13 -2.29
C GLY A 15 18.42 3.63 -2.04
N ARG A 16 19.12 3.21 -0.98
CA ARG A 16 19.18 1.80 -0.57
C ARG A 16 17.82 1.24 -0.22
N TYR A 17 17.01 1.99 0.51
CA TYR A 17 15.66 1.59 0.87
C TYR A 17 14.76 1.44 -0.38
N SER A 18 14.75 2.45 -1.25
CA SER A 18 13.97 2.43 -2.50
C SER A 18 14.44 1.33 -3.46
N GLY A 19 15.74 1.08 -3.54
CA GLY A 19 16.29 -0.04 -4.31
C GLY A 19 15.88 -1.40 -3.75
N THR A 20 15.80 -1.54 -2.42
CA THR A 20 15.31 -2.76 -1.78
C THR A 20 13.82 -2.98 -2.05
N LEU A 21 13.01 -1.91 -2.04
CA LEU A 21 11.61 -1.96 -2.46
C LEU A 21 11.47 -2.36 -3.93
N ALA A 22 12.29 -1.79 -4.82
CA ALA A 22 12.29 -2.15 -6.26
C ALA A 22 12.62 -3.63 -6.49
N ILE A 23 13.65 -4.14 -5.80
CA ILE A 23 14.00 -5.57 -5.85
C ILE A 23 12.85 -6.42 -5.32
N TYR A 24 12.22 -6.02 -4.22
CA TYR A 24 11.11 -6.76 -3.65
C TYR A 24 9.90 -6.81 -4.59
N LEU A 25 9.54 -5.69 -5.22
CA LEU A 25 8.48 -5.66 -6.25
C LEU A 25 8.83 -6.54 -7.44
N LEU A 26 10.07 -6.49 -7.93
CA LEU A 26 10.51 -7.36 -9.02
C LEU A 26 10.38 -8.85 -8.64
N VAL A 27 10.77 -9.21 -7.42
CA VAL A 27 10.60 -10.58 -6.90
C VAL A 27 9.12 -10.96 -6.86
N MET A 28 8.26 -10.09 -6.32
CA MET A 28 6.81 -10.32 -6.30
C MET A 28 6.26 -10.56 -7.72
N THR A 29 6.58 -9.68 -8.67
CA THR A 29 6.15 -9.83 -10.07
C THR A 29 6.68 -11.11 -10.71
N LEU A 30 7.95 -11.48 -10.45
CA LEU A 30 8.51 -12.71 -10.99
C LEU A 30 7.81 -13.95 -10.42
N VAL A 31 7.53 -13.99 -9.12
CA VAL A 31 6.82 -15.10 -8.48
C VAL A 31 5.39 -15.20 -9.01
N THR A 32 4.69 -14.09 -9.20
CA THR A 32 3.33 -14.10 -9.77
C THR A 32 3.33 -14.56 -11.23
N VAL A 33 4.26 -14.07 -12.06
CA VAL A 33 4.39 -14.51 -13.46
C VAL A 33 4.72 -16.00 -13.57
N LEU A 34 5.65 -16.51 -12.76
CA LEU A 34 5.97 -17.94 -12.73
C LEU A 34 4.77 -18.78 -12.30
N TRP A 35 3.98 -18.29 -11.35
CA TRP A 35 2.73 -18.93 -10.91
C TRP A 35 1.71 -18.96 -12.05
N GLU A 36 1.48 -17.84 -12.74
CA GLU A 36 0.56 -17.77 -13.88
C GLU A 36 0.99 -18.67 -15.04
N VAL A 37 2.29 -18.75 -15.35
CA VAL A 37 2.81 -19.68 -16.36
C VAL A 37 2.55 -21.13 -15.96
N LEU A 38 2.79 -21.49 -14.69
CA LEU A 38 2.51 -22.83 -14.19
C LEU A 38 1.02 -23.17 -14.32
N LEU A 39 0.13 -22.26 -13.90
CA LEU A 39 -1.32 -22.41 -14.06
C LEU A 39 -1.70 -22.59 -15.54
N GLY A 40 -1.18 -21.74 -16.42
CA GLY A 40 -1.42 -21.82 -17.86
C GLY A 40 -1.03 -23.17 -18.46
N LEU A 41 0.10 -23.75 -18.05
CA LEU A 41 0.53 -25.09 -18.47
C LEU A 41 -0.41 -26.20 -17.97
N THR A 42 -0.89 -26.11 -16.73
CA THR A 42 -1.87 -27.09 -16.20
C THR A 42 -3.22 -27.04 -16.93
N ILE A 43 -3.66 -25.84 -17.29
CA ILE A 43 -4.89 -25.61 -18.05
C ILE A 43 -4.71 -26.11 -19.49
N ALA A 44 -3.60 -25.77 -20.15
CA ALA A 44 -3.29 -26.23 -21.51
C ALA A 44 -3.22 -27.77 -21.60
N GLY A 45 -2.62 -28.42 -20.60
CA GLY A 45 -2.62 -29.89 -20.50
C GLY A 45 -4.02 -30.48 -20.30
N SER A 46 -4.93 -29.73 -19.67
CA SER A 46 -6.32 -30.14 -19.43
C SER A 46 -7.22 -29.92 -20.65
N LEU A 47 -7.04 -28.79 -21.36
CA LEU A 47 -7.68 -28.49 -22.65
C LEU A 47 -7.45 -29.61 -23.67
N ARG A 48 -6.25 -30.20 -23.67
CA ARG A 48 -5.92 -31.35 -24.53
C ARG A 48 -6.67 -32.63 -24.17
N LYS A 49 -7.14 -32.78 -22.93
CA LYS A 49 -7.86 -33.97 -22.45
C LYS A 49 -9.36 -33.83 -22.59
N ASP A 50 -9.91 -32.72 -22.14
CA ASP A 50 -11.34 -32.42 -22.19
C ASP A 50 -11.57 -30.90 -22.15
N PRO A 51 -11.93 -30.27 -23.27
CA PRO A 51 -12.21 -28.83 -23.34
C PRO A 51 -13.40 -28.37 -22.48
N SER A 52 -14.31 -29.27 -22.09
CA SER A 52 -15.50 -28.90 -21.32
C SER A 52 -15.21 -28.58 -19.84
N GLN A 53 -14.09 -29.08 -19.30
CA GLN A 53 -13.73 -28.93 -17.88
C GLN A 53 -12.90 -27.66 -17.56
N VAL A 54 -12.67 -26.81 -18.55
CA VAL A 54 -11.74 -25.66 -18.44
C VAL A 54 -12.21 -24.67 -17.39
N THR A 55 -13.48 -24.29 -17.43
CA THR A 55 -14.08 -23.32 -16.51
C THR A 55 -14.04 -23.82 -15.07
N GLU A 56 -14.36 -25.10 -14.84
CA GLU A 56 -14.32 -25.72 -13.52
C GLU A 56 -12.89 -25.71 -12.94
N LYS A 57 -11.89 -26.07 -13.75
CA LYS A 57 -10.49 -26.03 -13.32
C LYS A 57 -9.98 -24.62 -13.10
N LEU A 58 -10.35 -23.65 -13.93
CA LEU A 58 -10.03 -22.25 -13.72
C LEU A 58 -10.53 -21.78 -12.36
N ASN A 59 -11.79 -22.07 -12.03
CA ASN A 59 -12.37 -21.74 -10.73
C ASN A 59 -11.62 -22.44 -9.59
N ALA A 60 -11.32 -23.74 -9.71
CA ALA A 60 -10.58 -24.48 -8.70
C ALA A 60 -9.16 -23.92 -8.46
N LEU A 61 -8.50 -23.40 -9.50
CA LEU A 61 -7.18 -22.79 -9.40
C LEU A 61 -7.22 -21.35 -8.85
N ASN A 62 -8.26 -20.58 -9.17
CA ASN A 62 -8.44 -19.21 -8.68
C ASN A 62 -8.54 -19.13 -7.15
N VAL A 63 -9.04 -20.18 -6.50
CA VAL A 63 -9.07 -20.31 -5.03
C VAL A 63 -7.66 -20.18 -4.41
N TRP A 64 -6.61 -20.45 -5.18
CA TRP A 64 -5.20 -20.42 -4.77
C TRP A 64 -4.44 -19.17 -5.26
N ALA A 65 -5.12 -18.15 -5.77
CA ALA A 65 -4.50 -16.93 -6.30
C ALA A 65 -3.57 -16.19 -5.30
N GLY A 66 -3.72 -16.40 -4.00
CA GLY A 66 -2.89 -15.78 -2.95
C GLY A 66 -1.55 -16.45 -2.69
N ILE A 67 -1.34 -17.68 -3.16
CA ILE A 67 -0.10 -18.44 -2.93
C ILE A 67 1.16 -17.70 -3.40
N PRO A 68 1.25 -17.13 -4.63
CA PRO A 68 2.46 -16.42 -5.06
C PRO A 68 2.81 -15.22 -4.16
N TYR A 69 1.81 -14.52 -3.63
CA TYR A 69 2.01 -13.40 -2.71
C TYR A 69 2.52 -13.87 -1.34
N LEU A 70 1.98 -14.97 -0.82
CA LEU A 70 2.45 -15.59 0.43
C LEU A 70 3.90 -16.08 0.29
N ILE A 71 4.28 -16.67 -0.84
CA ILE A 71 5.67 -17.04 -1.14
C ILE A 71 6.56 -15.79 -1.12
N SER A 72 6.11 -14.73 -1.78
CA SER A 72 6.86 -13.48 -1.86
C SER A 72 7.10 -12.85 -0.49
N ILE A 73 6.12 -12.92 0.42
CA ILE A 73 6.28 -12.45 1.80
C ILE A 73 7.53 -13.05 2.47
N PHE A 74 7.75 -14.36 2.36
CA PHE A 74 8.91 -15.00 2.99
C PHE A 74 10.23 -14.45 2.44
N ILE A 75 10.29 -14.21 1.13
CA ILE A 75 11.47 -13.61 0.47
C ILE A 75 11.64 -12.16 0.93
N GLY A 76 10.56 -11.39 1.02
CA GLY A 76 10.56 -10.01 1.53
C GLY A 76 11.04 -9.91 2.97
N LEU A 77 10.55 -10.78 3.86
CA LEU A 77 10.98 -10.84 5.26
C LEU A 77 12.47 -11.12 5.39
N PHE A 78 13.03 -11.99 4.54
CA PHE A 78 14.48 -12.22 4.48
C PHE A 78 15.22 -10.97 3.97
N LEU A 79 14.77 -10.41 2.84
CA LEU A 79 15.39 -9.25 2.19
C LEU A 79 15.44 -8.02 3.11
N PHE A 80 14.32 -7.68 3.77
CA PHE A 80 14.26 -6.51 4.65
C PHE A 80 15.00 -6.72 5.97
N ASN A 81 15.05 -7.95 6.49
CA ASN A 81 15.90 -8.27 7.64
C ASN A 81 17.39 -8.17 7.28
N ALA A 82 17.79 -8.58 6.08
CA ALA A 82 19.15 -8.42 5.56
C ALA A 82 19.49 -6.93 5.33
N TYR A 83 18.59 -6.16 4.72
CA TYR A 83 18.70 -4.69 4.57
C TYR A 83 18.95 -4.00 5.92
N ARG A 84 18.22 -4.42 6.97
CA ARG A 84 18.39 -3.93 8.35
C ARG A 84 19.54 -4.59 9.11
N LYS A 85 20.37 -5.42 8.47
CA LYS A 85 21.47 -6.15 9.12
C LYS A 85 21.04 -6.87 10.41
N LYS A 86 19.91 -7.58 10.35
CA LYS A 86 19.26 -8.29 11.47
C LYS A 86 18.64 -7.40 12.56
N ALA A 87 18.65 -6.06 12.40
CA ALA A 87 18.06 -5.15 13.38
C ALA A 87 16.53 -5.18 13.39
N LEU A 88 15.88 -5.65 12.31
CA LEU A 88 14.42 -5.64 12.15
C LEU A 88 13.72 -6.35 13.33
N TYR A 89 13.96 -7.64 13.49
CA TYR A 89 13.35 -8.42 14.58
C TYR A 89 14.03 -8.19 15.94
N LYS A 90 15.29 -7.74 15.95
CA LYS A 90 16.04 -7.56 17.19
C LYS A 90 15.65 -6.28 17.93
N TYR A 91 15.39 -5.20 17.19
CA TYR A 91 15.17 -3.86 17.74
C TYR A 91 13.98 -3.14 17.11
N ASP A 92 13.91 -3.06 15.79
CA ASP A 92 12.98 -2.15 15.09
C ASP A 92 11.50 -2.45 15.42
N LEU A 93 11.12 -3.74 15.46
CA LEU A 93 9.73 -4.18 15.76
C LEU A 93 9.37 -4.16 17.25
N LYS A 94 10.35 -3.96 18.14
CA LYS A 94 10.16 -4.03 19.61
C LYS A 94 10.05 -2.67 20.29
N GLN A 95 10.07 -1.59 19.51
CA GLN A 95 9.96 -0.22 20.02
C GLN A 95 8.63 0.01 20.73
N LYS A 96 8.69 0.64 21.91
CA LYS A 96 7.53 1.00 22.72
C LYS A 96 7.46 2.52 22.85
N GLY A 97 6.26 3.08 22.68
CA GLY A 97 5.93 4.47 22.89
C GLY A 97 4.81 4.63 23.92
N ARG A 98 4.04 5.71 23.80
CA ARG A 98 2.89 5.97 24.70
C ARG A 98 1.80 4.91 24.54
N LYS A 99 0.93 4.80 25.55
CA LYS A 99 -0.27 3.97 25.49
C LYS A 99 -1.33 4.62 24.62
N MET A 100 -2.06 3.81 23.84
CA MET A 100 -3.21 4.26 23.04
C MET A 100 -4.36 4.65 23.97
N THR A 101 -4.89 5.85 23.81
CA THR A 101 -6.10 6.30 24.51
C THR A 101 -7.32 6.05 23.63
N LEU A 102 -8.51 5.91 24.23
CA LEU A 102 -9.76 5.72 23.49
C LEU A 102 -10.02 6.85 22.50
N SER A 103 -9.78 8.11 22.90
CA SER A 103 -9.99 9.25 22.01
C SER A 103 -9.10 9.18 20.78
N VAL A 104 -7.82 8.87 20.93
CA VAL A 104 -6.93 8.75 19.77
C VAL A 104 -7.28 7.51 18.94
N PHE A 105 -7.73 6.44 19.58
CA PHE A 105 -8.17 5.24 18.88
C PHE A 105 -9.30 5.55 17.88
N PHE A 106 -10.36 6.22 18.32
CA PHE A 106 -11.48 6.57 17.44
C PHE A 106 -11.13 7.65 16.41
N ILE A 107 -10.23 8.59 16.73
CA ILE A 107 -9.72 9.55 15.73
C ILE A 107 -8.97 8.82 14.61
N LEU A 108 -8.17 7.80 14.94
CA LEU A 108 -7.44 7.02 13.95
C LEU A 108 -8.35 6.10 13.14
N LEU A 109 -9.45 5.59 13.71
CA LEU A 109 -10.50 4.91 12.94
C LEU A 109 -11.18 5.87 11.97
N ALA A 110 -11.56 7.06 12.42
CA ALA A 110 -12.16 8.09 11.57
C ALA A 110 -11.21 8.51 10.43
N PHE A 111 -9.90 8.54 10.71
CA PHE A 111 -8.87 8.82 9.71
C PHE A 111 -8.85 7.82 8.56
N LEU A 112 -9.17 6.55 8.78
CA LEU A 112 -9.31 5.56 7.71
C LEU A 112 -10.47 5.92 6.77
N GLY A 113 -11.65 6.26 7.30
CA GLY A 113 -12.80 6.69 6.51
C GLY A 113 -12.54 7.96 5.71
N PHE A 114 -11.92 8.97 6.33
CA PHE A 114 -11.49 10.19 5.63
C PHE A 114 -10.49 9.88 4.50
N SER A 115 -9.57 8.96 4.72
CA SER A 115 -8.56 8.56 3.74
C SER A 115 -9.19 7.92 2.50
N GLN A 116 -10.26 7.14 2.68
CA GLN A 116 -11.02 6.56 1.56
C GLN A 116 -11.69 7.64 0.73
N VAL A 117 -12.39 8.59 1.35
CA VAL A 117 -13.00 9.73 0.62
C VAL A 117 -11.95 10.51 -0.15
N PHE A 118 -10.82 10.83 0.50
CA PHE A 118 -9.72 11.52 -0.18
C PHE A 118 -9.24 10.74 -1.41
N SER A 119 -9.04 9.42 -1.28
CA SER A 119 -8.61 8.60 -2.40
C SER A 119 -9.65 8.55 -3.51
N SER A 120 -10.93 8.36 -3.19
CA SER A 120 -12.01 8.33 -4.19
C SER A 120 -12.06 9.61 -5.01
N VAL A 121 -11.85 10.78 -4.39
CA VAL A 121 -11.76 12.06 -5.11
C VAL A 121 -10.54 12.10 -6.02
N MET A 122 -9.37 11.63 -5.54
CA MET A 122 -8.14 11.62 -6.36
C MET A 122 -8.24 10.65 -7.54
N THR A 123 -8.80 9.45 -7.33
CA THR A 123 -9.05 8.47 -8.40
C THR A 123 -9.95 9.06 -9.48
N GLN A 124 -11.07 9.68 -9.12
CA GLN A 124 -11.96 10.35 -10.09
C GLN A 124 -11.27 11.48 -10.86
N VAL A 125 -10.34 12.20 -10.23
CA VAL A 125 -9.55 13.23 -10.92
C VAL A 125 -8.63 12.59 -11.97
N ILE A 126 -7.93 11.51 -11.62
CA ILE A 126 -7.04 10.80 -12.55
C ILE A 126 -7.83 10.15 -13.69
N GLU A 127 -8.94 9.47 -13.39
CA GLU A 127 -9.81 8.86 -14.39
C GLU A 127 -10.30 9.91 -15.39
N ARG A 128 -10.84 11.05 -14.93
CA ARG A 128 -11.24 12.13 -15.83
C ARG A 128 -10.10 12.68 -16.67
N MET A 129 -8.91 12.84 -16.08
CA MET A 129 -7.73 13.28 -16.84
C MET A 129 -7.37 12.29 -17.94
N PHE A 130 -7.47 10.99 -17.69
CA PHE A 130 -7.17 9.93 -18.65
C PHE A 130 -8.26 9.79 -19.72
N GLU A 131 -9.53 9.93 -19.34
CA GLU A 131 -10.65 10.00 -20.27
C GLU A 131 -10.47 11.13 -21.29
N THR A 132 -9.94 12.30 -20.88
CA THR A 132 -9.70 13.42 -21.81
C THR A 132 -8.71 13.10 -22.94
N ILE A 133 -7.85 12.10 -22.74
CA ILE A 133 -6.89 11.61 -23.74
C ILE A 133 -7.26 10.23 -24.29
N GLY A 134 -8.50 9.78 -24.06
CA GLY A 134 -9.05 8.52 -24.59
C GLY A 134 -8.58 7.25 -23.87
N LEU A 135 -7.94 7.39 -22.71
CA LEU A 135 -7.47 6.25 -21.91
C LEU A 135 -8.55 5.81 -20.93
N HIS A 136 -8.85 4.51 -20.93
CA HIS A 136 -9.79 3.87 -20.00
C HIS A 136 -9.11 2.63 -19.42
N SER A 137 -9.25 2.40 -18.12
CA SER A 137 -8.79 1.14 -17.52
C SER A 137 -9.96 0.17 -17.37
N PRO A 138 -9.87 -1.05 -17.90
CA PRO A 138 -10.71 -2.15 -17.50
C PRO A 138 -10.11 -2.73 -16.22
N THR A 139 -10.16 -2.00 -15.11
CA THR A 139 -9.64 -2.52 -13.85
C THR A 139 -10.57 -3.64 -13.38
N PRO A 140 -10.07 -4.89 -13.23
CA PRO A 140 -10.86 -5.96 -12.65
C PRO A 140 -11.24 -5.58 -11.21
N ASP A 141 -12.44 -5.96 -10.78
CA ASP A 141 -12.82 -5.79 -9.37
C ASP A 141 -11.93 -6.69 -8.50
N LEU A 142 -10.95 -6.05 -7.84
CA LEU A 142 -10.01 -6.73 -6.96
C LEU A 142 -10.75 -7.36 -5.76
N GLY A 143 -11.89 -6.79 -5.36
CA GLY A 143 -12.73 -7.32 -4.28
C GLY A 143 -13.30 -8.69 -4.61
N ASP A 144 -13.86 -8.86 -5.81
CA ASP A 144 -14.38 -10.14 -6.30
C ASP A 144 -13.27 -11.22 -6.40
N THR A 145 -12.06 -10.82 -6.79
CA THR A 145 -10.90 -11.73 -6.81
C THR A 145 -10.52 -12.21 -5.41
N ILE A 146 -10.55 -11.30 -4.42
CA ILE A 146 -10.23 -11.63 -3.02
C ILE A 146 -11.33 -12.50 -2.40
N GLU A 147 -12.61 -12.21 -2.67
CA GLU A 147 -13.74 -12.98 -2.16
C GLU A 147 -13.72 -14.44 -2.66
N ARG A 148 -13.38 -14.65 -3.94
CA ARG A 148 -13.31 -15.99 -4.55
C ARG A 148 -12.08 -16.80 -4.14
N SER A 149 -11.14 -16.21 -3.41
CA SER A 149 -9.85 -16.83 -3.07
C SER A 149 -9.52 -16.66 -1.60
N TRP A 150 -9.76 -17.70 -0.80
CA TRP A 150 -9.43 -17.67 0.64
C TRP A 150 -7.95 -17.40 0.89
N THR A 151 -7.06 -17.83 -0.03
CA THR A 151 -5.63 -17.54 0.04
C THR A 151 -5.34 -16.05 -0.19
N MET A 152 -6.04 -15.39 -1.13
CA MET A 152 -5.96 -13.94 -1.31
C MET A 152 -6.56 -13.20 -0.11
N LEU A 153 -7.67 -13.67 0.45
CA LEU A 153 -8.27 -13.07 1.64
C LEU A 153 -7.30 -13.08 2.83
N LEU A 154 -6.61 -14.20 3.06
CA LEU A 154 -5.56 -14.28 4.09
C LEU A 154 -4.39 -13.35 3.80
N TYR A 155 -3.95 -13.27 2.54
CA TYR A 155 -2.88 -12.36 2.15
C TYR A 155 -3.30 -10.90 2.31
N ALA A 156 -4.30 -10.44 1.55
CA ALA A 156 -4.72 -9.04 1.50
C ALA A 156 -5.31 -8.53 2.82
N GLY A 157 -5.99 -9.40 3.58
CA GLY A 157 -6.61 -9.05 4.85
C GLY A 157 -5.65 -9.04 6.04
N PHE A 158 -4.63 -9.91 6.05
CA PHE A 158 -3.79 -10.12 7.23
C PHE A 158 -2.29 -10.09 6.93
N PHE A 159 -1.78 -11.07 6.17
CA PHE A 159 -0.34 -11.25 6.03
C PHE A 159 0.35 -10.12 5.26
N GLY A 160 -0.30 -9.60 4.21
CA GLY A 160 0.11 -8.41 3.48
C GLY A 160 0.25 -7.21 4.43
N PRO A 161 -0.84 -6.75 5.08
CA PRO A 161 -0.80 -5.67 6.06
C PRO A 161 0.29 -5.82 7.13
N ILE A 162 0.43 -7.00 7.74
CA ILE A 162 1.46 -7.25 8.77
C ILE A 162 2.87 -7.04 8.21
N THR A 163 3.14 -7.63 7.05
CA THR A 163 4.49 -7.64 6.46
C THR A 163 4.84 -6.29 5.84
N GLU A 164 3.86 -5.60 5.26
CA GLU A 164 4.00 -4.22 4.82
C GLU A 164 4.36 -3.29 5.99
N GLU A 165 3.70 -3.40 7.14
CA GLU A 165 4.14 -2.64 8.32
C GLU A 165 5.58 -2.98 8.71
N PHE A 166 6.00 -4.25 8.63
CA PHE A 166 7.39 -4.62 8.89
C PHE A 166 8.36 -3.96 7.90
N PHE A 167 8.01 -3.88 6.62
CA PHE A 167 8.87 -3.28 5.59
C PHE A 167 8.90 -1.75 5.65
N PHE A 168 7.75 -1.11 5.91
CA PHE A 168 7.61 0.33 5.90
C PHE A 168 7.87 0.96 7.27
N ARG A 169 7.26 0.44 8.34
CA ARG A 169 7.36 1.03 9.69
C ARG A 169 8.48 0.39 10.50
N GLY A 170 8.73 -0.90 10.30
CA GLY A 170 9.88 -1.59 10.86
C GLY A 170 11.18 -1.18 10.19
N ALA A 171 11.36 -1.49 8.91
CA ALA A 171 12.62 -1.29 8.22
C ALA A 171 12.82 0.15 7.69
N GLY A 172 11.85 0.68 6.93
CA GLY A 172 11.96 2.01 6.31
C GLY A 172 12.00 3.14 7.31
N LEU A 173 10.96 3.25 8.13
CA LEU A 173 10.75 4.36 9.07
C LEU A 173 11.90 4.42 10.08
N ARG A 174 12.28 3.28 10.69
CA ARG A 174 13.43 3.19 11.60
C ARG A 174 14.78 3.34 10.90
N GLY A 175 14.86 3.02 9.61
CA GLY A 175 16.06 3.27 8.81
C GLY A 175 16.32 4.75 8.51
N LEU A 176 15.25 5.54 8.46
CA LEU A 176 15.27 6.95 8.10
C LEU A 176 15.06 7.89 9.31
N GLU A 177 14.70 7.37 10.48
CA GLU A 177 14.36 8.17 11.68
C GLU A 177 15.48 9.15 12.11
N ARG A 178 16.74 8.78 11.89
CA ARG A 178 17.93 9.62 12.18
C ARG A 178 17.99 10.95 11.41
N TYR A 179 17.18 11.08 10.36
CA TYR A 179 17.07 12.30 9.57
C TYR A 179 15.92 13.22 10.03
N GLY A 180 15.13 12.79 11.03
CA GLY A 180 13.96 13.49 11.57
C GLY A 180 12.67 12.69 11.35
N LYS A 181 11.76 12.71 12.33
CA LYS A 181 10.52 11.89 12.26
C LYS A 181 9.65 12.29 11.07
N ILE A 182 9.49 13.59 10.81
CA ILE A 182 8.66 14.06 9.69
C ILE A 182 9.21 13.57 8.36
N PHE A 183 10.53 13.61 8.18
CA PHE A 183 11.15 13.07 6.97
C PHE A 183 10.89 11.56 6.82
N ALA A 184 11.10 10.78 7.89
CA ALA A 184 10.87 9.35 7.84
C ALA A 184 9.39 9.02 7.55
N ILE A 185 8.44 9.69 8.21
CA ILE A 185 6.99 9.51 7.98
C ILE A 185 6.64 9.83 6.53
N VAL A 186 6.99 11.01 6.04
CA VAL A 186 6.61 11.47 4.70
C VAL A 186 7.23 10.58 3.61
N MET A 187 8.53 10.29 3.71
CA MET A 187 9.20 9.50 2.68
C MET A 187 8.70 8.06 2.64
N THR A 188 8.46 7.43 3.79
CA THR A 188 7.94 6.05 3.82
C THR A 188 6.48 5.98 3.41
N ALA A 189 5.67 6.99 3.71
CA ALA A 189 4.29 7.09 3.26
C ALA A 189 4.19 7.19 1.72
N ILE A 190 4.99 8.06 1.10
CA ILE A 190 5.05 8.19 -0.37
C ILE A 190 5.51 6.87 -1.01
N LEU A 191 6.57 6.27 -0.47
CA LEU A 191 7.08 4.99 -0.98
C LEU A 191 6.07 3.85 -0.78
N PHE A 192 5.27 3.88 0.28
CA PHE A 192 4.21 2.91 0.53
C PHE A 192 3.08 3.04 -0.50
N GLY A 193 2.66 4.26 -0.83
CA GLY A 193 1.72 4.48 -1.93
C GLY A 193 2.25 3.98 -3.27
N LEU A 194 3.46 4.37 -3.63
CA LEU A 194 4.10 3.96 -4.89
C LEU A 194 4.28 2.44 -4.98
N PHE A 195 4.54 1.77 -3.87
CA PHE A 195 4.75 0.32 -3.83
C PHE A 195 3.56 -0.48 -4.37
N HIS A 196 2.34 0.04 -4.28
CA HIS A 196 1.16 -0.64 -4.82
C HIS A 196 1.10 -0.63 -6.35
N ALA A 197 1.90 0.23 -7.00
CA ALA A 197 2.04 0.30 -8.46
C ALA A 197 0.69 0.36 -9.22
N ASN A 198 -0.30 1.05 -8.64
CA ASN A 198 -1.57 1.39 -9.27
C ASN A 198 -2.08 2.73 -8.72
N PHE A 199 -2.83 3.48 -9.54
CA PHE A 199 -3.32 4.81 -9.16
C PHE A 199 -4.42 4.78 -8.10
N ASP A 200 -5.25 3.74 -8.09
CA ASP A 200 -6.37 3.60 -7.16
C ASP A 200 -5.89 3.57 -5.70
N GLN A 201 -4.78 2.89 -5.46
CA GLN A 201 -4.20 2.74 -4.12
C GLN A 201 -3.09 3.75 -3.84
N LEU A 202 -2.48 4.37 -4.85
CA LEU A 202 -1.36 5.32 -4.67
C LEU A 202 -1.72 6.40 -3.62
N PHE A 203 -2.87 7.05 -3.78
CA PHE A 203 -3.29 8.14 -2.90
C PHE A 203 -3.74 7.63 -1.54
N PHE A 204 -4.55 6.56 -1.52
CA PHE A 204 -5.02 5.93 -0.29
C PHE A 204 -3.86 5.44 0.59
N ALA A 205 -2.99 4.61 0.04
CA ALA A 205 -1.85 4.04 0.75
C ALA A 205 -0.87 5.15 1.18
N SER A 206 -0.67 6.20 0.39
CA SER A 206 0.15 7.35 0.80
C SER A 206 -0.43 8.07 2.01
N ILE A 207 -1.75 8.34 2.03
CA ILE A 207 -2.34 9.10 3.14
C ILE A 207 -2.41 8.27 4.43
N ILE A 208 -2.89 7.02 4.38
CA ILE A 208 -2.85 6.13 5.56
C ILE A 208 -1.39 5.88 5.99
N GLY A 209 -0.49 5.87 5.00
CA GLY A 209 0.96 5.99 5.09
C GLY A 209 1.43 6.88 6.22
N LEU A 210 0.99 8.14 6.16
CA LEU A 210 1.32 9.21 7.10
C LEU A 210 0.80 8.89 8.51
N GLY A 211 -0.45 8.45 8.62
CA GLY A 211 -1.06 8.10 9.90
C GLY A 211 -0.36 6.93 10.57
N PHE A 212 -0.12 5.84 9.85
CA PHE A 212 0.57 4.67 10.39
C PHE A 212 2.03 4.97 10.75
N GLY A 213 2.72 5.83 9.98
CA GLY A 213 4.05 6.33 10.33
C GLY A 213 4.04 7.08 11.67
N TYR A 214 3.06 7.96 11.89
CA TYR A 214 2.87 8.62 13.18
C TYR A 214 2.57 7.62 14.31
N ILE A 215 1.69 6.65 14.06
CA ILE A 215 1.31 5.63 15.05
C ILE A 215 2.53 4.80 15.46
N ALA A 216 3.33 4.36 14.49
CA ALA A 216 4.50 3.54 14.74
C ALA A 216 5.58 4.28 15.55
N PHE A 217 5.71 5.61 15.39
CA PHE A 217 6.64 6.42 16.18
C PHE A 217 6.14 6.70 17.58
N GLU A 218 4.90 7.13 17.72
CA GLU A 218 4.39 7.63 18.99
C GLU A 218 3.85 6.52 19.88
N TYR A 219 3.29 5.46 19.31
CA TYR A 219 2.73 4.32 20.05
C TYR A 219 3.62 3.09 19.84
N ASN A 220 3.31 2.25 18.88
CA ASN A 220 4.13 1.13 18.47
C ASN A 220 3.62 0.62 17.12
N ILE A 221 4.40 -0.27 16.49
CA ILE A 221 4.06 -0.84 15.20
C ILE A 221 2.80 -1.71 15.25
N TRP A 222 2.50 -2.35 16.38
CA TRP A 222 1.33 -3.24 16.51
C TRP A 222 0.00 -2.48 16.39
N TRP A 223 -0.04 -1.21 16.79
CA TRP A 223 -1.20 -0.37 16.49
C TRP A 223 -1.33 -0.06 15.00
N ALA A 224 -0.22 0.20 14.29
CA ALA A 224 -0.25 0.39 12.84
C ALA A 224 -0.74 -0.88 12.13
N ILE A 225 -0.24 -2.05 12.54
CA ILE A 225 -0.69 -3.37 12.05
C ILE A 225 -2.18 -3.56 12.30
N PHE A 226 -2.66 -3.26 13.50
CA PHE A 226 -4.08 -3.36 13.83
C PHE A 226 -4.94 -2.50 12.89
N TYR A 227 -4.62 -1.22 12.71
CA TYR A 227 -5.40 -0.36 11.82
C TYR A 227 -5.31 -0.76 10.35
N HIS A 228 -4.16 -1.28 9.92
CA HIS A 228 -3.98 -1.75 8.56
C HIS A 228 -4.83 -3.00 8.30
N ILE A 229 -4.78 -4.00 9.18
CA ILE A 229 -5.66 -5.18 9.12
C ILE A 229 -7.13 -4.75 9.21
N PHE A 230 -7.47 -3.86 10.14
CA PHE A 230 -8.84 -3.37 10.29
C PHE A 230 -9.33 -2.69 9.01
N ASN A 231 -8.50 -1.86 8.38
CA ASN A 231 -8.85 -1.24 7.11
C ASN A 231 -9.08 -2.27 6.01
N ASN A 232 -8.15 -3.21 5.83
CA ASN A 232 -8.20 -4.13 4.70
C ASN A 232 -9.27 -5.21 4.91
N PHE A 233 -9.30 -5.83 6.07
CA PHE A 233 -10.23 -6.92 6.36
C PHE A 233 -11.62 -6.43 6.75
N VAL A 234 -11.74 -5.47 7.68
CA VAL A 234 -13.05 -5.05 8.20
C VAL A 234 -13.69 -4.01 7.31
N ILE A 235 -12.96 -2.95 6.94
CA ILE A 235 -13.56 -1.87 6.14
C ILE A 235 -13.65 -2.28 4.67
N SER A 236 -12.55 -2.65 4.02
CA SER A 236 -12.56 -2.98 2.59
C SER A 236 -13.32 -4.28 2.32
N GLN A 237 -12.87 -5.42 2.85
CA GLN A 237 -13.53 -6.70 2.56
C GLN A 237 -14.89 -6.84 3.25
N GLY A 238 -15.04 -6.32 4.48
CA GLY A 238 -16.33 -6.35 5.18
C GLY A 238 -17.41 -5.49 4.50
N LEU A 239 -17.09 -4.26 4.04
CA LEU A 239 -18.07 -3.47 3.29
C LEU A 239 -18.35 -4.04 1.91
N HIS A 240 -17.34 -4.61 1.23
CA HIS A 240 -17.56 -5.36 -0.01
C HIS A 240 -18.55 -6.51 0.20
N TYR A 241 -18.30 -7.35 1.21
CA TYR A 241 -19.21 -8.46 1.54
C TYR A 241 -20.64 -7.98 1.82
N VAL A 242 -20.81 -6.91 2.60
CA VAL A 242 -22.12 -6.29 2.87
C VAL A 242 -22.79 -5.81 1.58
N ALA A 243 -22.04 -5.20 0.65
CA ALA A 243 -22.58 -4.71 -0.61
C ALA A 243 -23.18 -5.82 -1.50
N TYR A 244 -22.66 -7.04 -1.42
CA TYR A 244 -23.14 -8.18 -2.23
C TYR A 244 -24.16 -9.08 -1.51
N HIS A 245 -24.24 -9.03 -0.18
CA HIS A 245 -25.04 -9.98 0.61
C HIS A 245 -26.16 -9.35 1.43
N VAL A 246 -26.21 -8.02 1.51
CA VAL A 246 -27.22 -7.26 2.26
C VAL A 246 -28.04 -6.43 1.29
N ASP A 247 -29.22 -6.00 1.72
CA ASP A 247 -30.05 -5.02 1.01
C ASP A 247 -29.20 -3.83 0.51
N GLU A 248 -29.32 -3.52 -0.78
CA GLU A 248 -28.53 -2.51 -1.48
C GLU A 248 -28.67 -1.13 -0.83
N GLY A 249 -29.90 -0.77 -0.42
CA GLY A 249 -30.17 0.49 0.26
C GLY A 249 -29.42 0.59 1.59
N LEU A 250 -29.52 -0.46 2.42
CA LEU A 250 -28.80 -0.53 3.69
C LEU A 250 -27.28 -0.52 3.50
N ALA A 251 -26.74 -1.29 2.54
CA ALA A 251 -25.32 -1.34 2.25
C ALA A 251 -24.77 0.05 1.85
N ASN A 252 -25.48 0.76 0.96
CA ASN A 252 -25.13 2.11 0.54
C ASN A 252 -25.15 3.10 1.72
N TRP A 253 -26.18 3.07 2.56
CA TRP A 253 -26.24 3.94 3.74
C TRP A 253 -25.14 3.65 4.76
N LEU A 254 -24.76 2.39 4.96
CA LEU A 254 -23.65 2.00 5.83
C LEU A 254 -22.32 2.55 5.29
N GLN A 255 -22.06 2.38 3.99
CA GLN A 255 -20.85 2.91 3.36
C GLN A 255 -20.78 4.44 3.48
N ILE A 256 -21.85 5.15 3.12
CA ILE A 256 -21.94 6.60 3.25
C ILE A 256 -21.72 7.03 4.71
N GLY A 257 -22.34 6.33 5.66
CA GLY A 257 -22.20 6.62 7.09
C GLY A 257 -20.75 6.54 7.57
N VAL A 258 -20.05 5.45 7.25
CA VAL A 258 -18.64 5.25 7.60
C VAL A 258 -17.76 6.37 7.03
N LEU A 259 -17.95 6.69 5.74
CA LEU A 259 -17.16 7.71 5.04
C LEU A 259 -17.44 9.13 5.54
N ALA A 260 -18.72 9.48 5.74
CA ALA A 260 -19.14 10.80 6.19
C ALA A 260 -18.71 11.06 7.63
N ILE A 261 -18.96 10.12 8.56
CA ILE A 261 -18.57 10.26 9.97
C ILE A 261 -17.05 10.39 10.08
N GLY A 262 -16.30 9.52 9.38
CA GLY A 262 -14.84 9.59 9.36
C GLY A 262 -14.33 10.95 8.88
N SER A 263 -14.90 11.46 7.80
CA SER A 263 -14.52 12.76 7.22
C SER A 263 -14.86 13.94 8.13
N ILE A 264 -16.07 13.96 8.72
CA ILE A 264 -16.51 15.03 9.63
C ILE A 264 -15.59 15.08 10.85
N VAL A 265 -15.34 13.94 11.49
CA VAL A 265 -14.45 13.87 12.66
C VAL A 265 -13.05 14.36 12.30
N MET A 266 -12.51 13.95 11.16
CA MET A 266 -11.18 14.39 10.73
C MET A 266 -11.11 15.88 10.41
N ILE A 267 -12.12 16.45 9.77
CA ILE A 267 -12.20 17.89 9.52
C ILE A 267 -12.20 18.66 10.85
N VAL A 268 -13.00 18.21 11.84
CA VAL A 268 -13.04 18.83 13.17
C VAL A 268 -11.69 18.70 13.88
N VAL A 269 -11.04 17.53 13.83
CA VAL A 269 -9.70 17.33 14.42
C VAL A 269 -8.67 18.24 13.76
N LEU A 270 -8.66 18.31 12.42
CA LEU A 270 -7.74 19.18 11.69
C LEU A 270 -7.99 20.64 12.04
N ALA A 271 -9.24 21.11 12.07
CA ALA A 271 -9.57 22.49 12.41
C ALA A 271 -9.19 22.85 13.86
N THR A 272 -9.46 21.98 14.82
CA THR A 272 -9.28 22.27 16.25
C THR A 272 -7.87 21.97 16.76
N LYS A 273 -7.14 21.02 16.15
CA LYS A 273 -5.81 20.60 16.58
C LYS A 273 -4.68 21.06 15.65
N TRP A 274 -4.98 21.86 14.62
CA TRP A 274 -3.99 22.38 13.68
C TRP A 274 -2.75 23.02 14.35
N PRO A 275 -2.88 23.87 15.40
CA PRO A 275 -1.71 24.45 16.04
C PRO A 275 -0.79 23.39 16.67
N ALA A 276 -1.38 22.36 17.29
CA ALA A 276 -0.63 21.25 17.89
C ALA A 276 0.04 20.38 16.83
N ILE A 277 -0.64 20.12 15.69
CA ILE A 277 -0.08 19.40 14.55
C ILE A 277 1.11 20.17 13.97
N LYS A 278 0.96 21.49 13.76
CA LYS A 278 2.05 22.36 13.30
C LYS A 278 3.23 22.36 14.28
N ALA A 279 2.97 22.46 15.59
CA ALA A 279 4.00 22.40 16.61
C ALA A 279 4.76 21.06 16.56
N TYR A 280 4.05 19.93 16.41
CA TYR A 280 4.66 18.62 16.24
C TYR A 280 5.54 18.55 14.99
N ILE A 281 5.06 19.05 13.85
CA ILE A 281 5.83 19.09 12.60
C ILE A 281 7.10 19.94 12.79
N GLN A 282 7.01 21.11 13.41
CA GLN A 282 8.17 21.98 13.63
C GLN A 282 9.19 21.37 14.59
N ALA A 283 8.73 20.70 15.65
CA ALA A 283 9.59 20.03 16.62
C ALA A 283 10.32 18.82 16.04
N ASN A 284 9.75 18.17 15.02
CA ASN A 284 10.26 16.93 14.45
C ASN A 284 10.73 17.05 12.98
N LYS A 285 10.86 18.28 12.47
CA LYS A 285 11.30 18.54 11.10
C LYS A 285 12.74 18.09 10.89
N PRO A 286 13.09 17.63 9.68
CA PRO A 286 14.48 17.31 9.37
C PRO A 286 15.36 18.57 9.35
N GLN A 287 16.68 18.37 9.42
CA GLN A 287 17.64 19.44 9.18
C GLN A 287 17.49 20.00 7.74
N PRO A 288 17.77 21.29 7.51
CA PRO A 288 17.73 21.88 6.17
C PRO A 288 18.63 21.10 5.20
N GLY A 289 18.14 20.78 4.00
CA GLY A 289 18.90 20.05 2.98
C GLY A 289 18.67 18.54 2.95
N VAL A 290 18.05 17.95 3.98
CA VAL A 290 17.80 16.49 4.03
C VAL A 290 16.92 16.04 2.87
N PHE A 291 15.79 16.71 2.63
CA PHE A 291 14.89 16.38 1.53
C PHE A 291 15.59 16.54 0.18
N GLN A 292 16.28 17.67 -0.03
CA GLN A 292 16.99 17.94 -1.29
C GLN A 292 18.05 16.87 -1.59
N ARG A 293 18.83 16.46 -0.57
CA ARG A 293 19.79 15.36 -0.73
C ARG A 293 19.12 14.02 -1.00
N ALA A 294 18.04 13.71 -0.28
CA ALA A 294 17.29 12.46 -0.49
C ALA A 294 16.77 12.36 -1.94
N LEU A 295 16.20 13.45 -2.46
CA LEU A 295 15.69 13.52 -3.83
C LEU A 295 16.79 13.53 -4.91
N ALA A 296 18.06 13.69 -4.55
CA ALA A 296 19.17 13.50 -5.49
C ALA A 296 19.53 12.00 -5.70
N SER A 297 18.76 11.09 -5.12
CA SER A 297 19.03 9.66 -5.18
C SER A 297 18.48 9.02 -6.47
N PHE A 298 19.36 8.39 -7.23
CA PHE A 298 19.00 7.65 -8.44
C PHE A 298 17.98 6.55 -8.15
N TRP A 299 18.23 5.71 -7.15
CA TRP A 299 17.36 4.57 -6.83
C TRP A 299 15.98 4.99 -6.32
N PHE A 300 15.85 6.17 -5.72
CA PHE A 300 14.55 6.73 -5.38
C PHE A 300 13.75 7.04 -6.64
N TRP A 301 14.34 7.78 -7.59
CA TRP A 301 13.66 8.11 -8.85
C TRP A 301 13.45 6.90 -9.76
N PHE A 302 14.37 5.94 -9.78
CA PHE A 302 14.15 4.67 -10.46
C PHE A 302 12.89 3.99 -9.94
N PHE A 303 12.73 3.88 -8.61
CA PHE A 303 11.54 3.28 -8.00
C PHE A 303 10.25 4.07 -8.32
N VAL A 304 10.31 5.40 -8.24
CA VAL A 304 9.17 6.27 -8.61
C VAL A 304 8.77 6.04 -10.07
N LEU A 305 9.71 6.14 -11.01
CA LEU A 305 9.42 5.98 -12.44
C LEU A 305 8.94 4.57 -12.77
N PHE A 306 9.56 3.55 -12.17
CA PHE A 306 9.16 2.15 -12.33
C PHE A 306 7.70 1.94 -11.89
N THR A 307 7.34 2.38 -10.69
CA THR A 307 5.98 2.19 -10.15
C THR A 307 4.92 3.01 -10.88
N ILE A 308 5.25 4.24 -11.30
CA ILE A 308 4.36 5.05 -12.14
C ILE A 308 4.15 4.40 -13.51
N LEU A 309 5.21 3.88 -14.15
CA LEU A 309 5.08 3.17 -15.42
C LEU A 309 4.15 1.95 -15.27
N MET A 310 4.35 1.14 -14.22
CA MET A 310 3.48 -0.01 -13.93
C MET A 310 2.02 0.41 -13.69
N SER A 311 1.78 1.57 -13.05
CA SER A 311 0.44 2.09 -12.81
C SER A 311 -0.29 2.53 -14.09
N ILE A 312 0.46 2.89 -15.13
CA ILE A 312 -0.08 3.34 -16.44
C ILE A 312 -0.41 2.16 -17.34
N VAL A 313 0.31 1.03 -17.22
CA VAL A 313 0.16 -0.15 -18.10
C VAL A 313 -1.31 -0.59 -18.29
N PRO A 314 -2.16 -0.72 -17.25
CA PRO A 314 -3.56 -1.12 -17.39
C PRO A 314 -4.40 -0.20 -18.29
N TYR A 315 -4.02 1.08 -18.43
CA TYR A 315 -4.72 2.06 -19.25
C TYR A 315 -4.29 2.00 -20.72
N VAL A 316 -3.10 1.47 -21.01
CA VAL A 316 -2.51 1.47 -22.36
C VAL A 316 -2.69 0.12 -23.07
N ILE A 317 -2.67 -1.00 -22.34
CA ILE A 317 -2.88 -2.35 -22.92
C ILE A 317 -4.14 -2.44 -23.81
N PRO A 318 -5.31 -1.91 -23.40
CA PRO A 318 -6.53 -1.99 -24.21
C PRO A 318 -6.38 -1.34 -25.59
N ILE A 319 -5.56 -0.28 -25.71
CA ILE A 319 -5.32 0.40 -27.00
C ILE A 319 -4.65 -0.55 -27.99
N PHE A 320 -3.63 -1.29 -27.53
CA PHE A 320 -2.90 -2.23 -28.39
C PHE A 320 -3.76 -3.44 -28.77
N GLN A 321 -4.64 -3.89 -27.88
CA GLN A 321 -5.59 -4.97 -28.19
C GLN A 321 -6.62 -4.53 -29.23
N MET A 322 -7.16 -3.31 -29.13
CA MET A 322 -8.09 -2.77 -30.14
C MET A 322 -7.42 -2.50 -31.49
N ALA A 323 -6.14 -2.10 -31.52
CA ALA A 323 -5.40 -1.90 -32.76
C ALA A 323 -5.18 -3.21 -33.52
N ASN A 324 -4.89 -4.32 -32.82
CA ASN A 324 -4.69 -5.64 -33.42
C ASN A 324 -5.99 -6.31 -33.89
N LEU A 325 -7.16 -5.86 -33.45
CA LEU A 325 -8.46 -6.35 -33.94
C LEU A 325 -8.94 -5.62 -35.20
N LYS A 326 -8.28 -4.52 -35.59
CA LYS A 326 -8.62 -3.70 -36.77
C LYS A 326 -7.71 -3.96 -37.98
N GLY A 327 -6.74 -4.88 -37.89
CA GLY A 327 -5.85 -5.29 -38.99
C GLY A 327 -6.07 -6.74 -39.36
#